data_AF-A0A2N4X252-F1
#
_entry.id   AF-A0A2N4X252-F1
#
_cell.length_a   1.000
_cell.length_b   1.000
_cell.length_c   1.000
_cell.angle_alpha   90.00
_cell.angle_beta   90.00
_cell.angle_gamma   90.00
#
_symmetry.space_group_name_H-M   'P 1'
#
loop_
_entity.id
_entity.type
_entity.pdbx_description
1 polymer ?
#
loop_
_entity_poly.entity_id
_entity_poly.type
_entity_poly.pdbx_seq_one_letter_code
_entity_poly.pdbx_strand_id
1 'polypeptide(L)'
;MTMGKYRASIASMIALAAMAGTASAAGEKSAPRRDLVPGQMPRTGKVDARFQSFNVESVEVTGGNFWAPYPKPGQAPAKPVAGPHGTEFATNAYEKRDPIDLTGNRRLRVLARALAPSYMRISGSWANSIYFQDDDKPAGAPPAGYQGVMTRAQWAGVIRFGKAVDARILTSFPVSAGARNPADGAWSPDGARRLFNYTRRLGGRIHAVELMNEPNVSRTAYAPDAYARDNATLRRLIDEVSPGTLLVGPSSTGEAGFKLFATPSQQASSYRLLSGSGGPRFDVFSHHFYGAVSQRCKSLGERNGTEVTTRRDEALSPG
;
A
#
# COMPACT_ATOMS: atom_id res chain seq x y z
N MET A 1 -53.58 55.70 -43.00
CA MET A 1 -52.17 55.50 -42.57
C MET A 1 -51.97 56.03 -41.16
N THR A 2 -51.46 55.33 -40.14
CA THR A 2 -51.68 53.94 -39.70
C THR A 2 -51.38 53.95 -38.19
N MET A 3 -52.42 54.16 -37.37
CA MET A 3 -52.38 54.32 -35.91
C MET A 3 -52.39 52.96 -35.20
N GLY A 4 -51.52 52.03 -35.62
CA GLY A 4 -51.73 50.59 -35.40
C GLY A 4 -50.50 49.73 -35.07
N LYS A 5 -49.43 50.28 -34.46
CA LYS A 5 -48.21 49.47 -34.16
C LYS A 5 -47.66 49.56 -32.74
N TYR A 6 -48.24 50.35 -31.83
CA TYR A 6 -47.69 50.52 -30.47
C TYR A 6 -48.67 50.23 -29.33
N ARG A 7 -49.74 49.45 -29.60
CA ARG A 7 -50.64 48.93 -28.54
C ARG A 7 -50.58 47.41 -28.37
N ALA A 8 -49.94 46.69 -29.29
CA ALA A 8 -49.79 45.23 -29.24
C ALA A 8 -48.53 44.75 -28.48
N SER A 9 -47.53 45.63 -28.23
CA SER A 9 -46.27 45.23 -27.58
C SER A 9 -46.24 45.39 -26.05
N ILE A 10 -47.25 45.99 -25.42
CA ILE A 10 -47.32 46.11 -23.95
C ILE A 10 -48.19 44.99 -23.36
N ALA A 11 -49.25 44.56 -24.05
CA ALA A 11 -50.11 43.47 -23.59
C ALA A 11 -49.41 42.09 -23.65
N SER A 12 -48.52 41.86 -24.63
CA SER A 12 -47.76 40.59 -24.74
C SER A 12 -46.58 40.47 -23.76
N MET A 13 -46.08 41.58 -23.19
CA MET A 13 -45.03 41.50 -22.16
C MET A 13 -45.57 41.25 -20.74
N ILE A 14 -46.82 41.59 -20.46
CA ILE A 14 -47.45 41.32 -19.15
C ILE A 14 -47.93 39.85 -19.07
N ALA A 15 -48.40 39.27 -20.17
CA ALA A 15 -48.83 37.87 -20.21
C ALA A 15 -47.66 36.87 -20.11
N LEU A 16 -46.47 37.22 -20.60
CA LEU A 16 -45.29 36.35 -20.49
C LEU A 16 -44.59 36.46 -19.11
N ALA A 17 -44.71 37.61 -18.44
CA ALA A 17 -44.24 37.78 -17.06
C ALA A 17 -45.16 37.06 -16.04
N ALA A 18 -46.45 36.91 -16.33
CA ALA A 18 -47.39 36.20 -15.46
C ALA A 18 -47.34 34.66 -15.59
N MET A 19 -46.81 34.11 -16.69
CA MET A 19 -46.59 32.66 -16.84
C MET A 19 -45.16 32.19 -16.53
N ALA A 20 -44.19 33.11 -16.40
CA ALA A 20 -42.87 32.79 -15.87
C ALA A 20 -42.84 32.75 -14.32
N GLY A 21 -43.87 33.27 -13.65
CA GLY A 21 -43.97 33.34 -12.18
C GLY A 21 -44.53 32.08 -11.50
N THR A 22 -44.98 31.07 -12.24
CA THR A 22 -45.65 29.89 -11.66
C THR A 22 -44.92 28.56 -11.87
N ALA A 23 -43.74 28.55 -12.50
CA ALA A 23 -42.93 27.34 -12.73
C ALA A 23 -41.64 27.27 -11.88
N SER A 24 -41.47 28.12 -10.86
CA SER A 24 -40.32 28.08 -9.94
C SER A 24 -40.72 27.91 -8.47
N ALA A 25 -41.88 27.29 -8.23
CA ALA A 25 -42.33 26.92 -6.87
C ALA A 25 -42.66 25.43 -6.74
N ALA A 26 -42.05 24.57 -7.56
CA ALA A 26 -41.71 23.25 -7.04
C ALA A 26 -40.53 23.50 -6.09
N GLY A 27 -40.85 23.99 -4.88
CA GLY A 27 -39.88 24.05 -3.80
C GLY A 27 -39.24 22.68 -3.74
N GLU A 28 -37.93 22.60 -3.98
CA GLU A 28 -37.16 21.51 -3.44
C GLU A 28 -37.58 21.46 -1.98
N LYS A 29 -38.34 20.41 -1.60
CA LYS A 29 -38.59 20.13 -0.19
C LYS A 29 -37.20 19.97 0.38
N SER A 30 -36.69 21.03 1.01
CA SER A 30 -35.41 20.99 1.68
C SER A 30 -35.51 19.78 2.60
N ALA A 31 -34.67 18.78 2.33
CA ALA A 31 -34.65 17.60 3.16
C ALA A 31 -34.54 18.10 4.61
N PRO A 32 -35.39 17.62 5.54
CA PRO A 32 -35.40 18.14 6.89
C PRO A 32 -33.97 18.12 7.39
N ARG A 33 -33.48 19.29 7.82
CA ARG A 33 -32.12 19.45 8.32
C ARG A 33 -31.98 18.47 9.48
N ARG A 34 -31.24 17.38 9.24
CA ARG A 34 -30.98 16.40 10.29
C ARG A 34 -29.91 17.02 11.18
N ASP A 35 -30.32 17.44 12.36
CA ASP A 35 -29.37 17.87 13.38
C ASP A 35 -28.53 16.65 13.78
N LEU A 36 -27.26 16.65 13.41
CA LEU A 36 -26.32 15.66 13.88
C LEU A 36 -25.97 16.03 15.31
N VAL A 37 -26.36 15.17 16.26
CA VAL A 37 -26.02 15.32 17.68
C VAL A 37 -25.02 14.21 18.05
N PRO A 38 -23.70 14.41 17.86
CA PRO A 38 -22.70 13.36 18.06
C PRO A 38 -22.76 12.69 19.44
N GLY A 39 -23.14 13.44 20.49
CA GLY A 39 -23.28 12.92 21.85
C GLY A 39 -24.44 11.92 22.04
N GLN A 40 -25.40 11.89 21.13
CA GLN A 40 -26.55 10.95 21.14
C GLN A 40 -26.37 9.80 20.16
N MET A 41 -25.32 9.82 19.33
CA MET A 41 -25.03 8.73 18.40
C MET A 41 -24.48 7.53 19.17
N PRO A 42 -24.98 6.30 18.92
CA PRO A 42 -24.45 5.11 19.54
C PRO A 42 -23.00 4.88 19.10
N ARG A 43 -22.13 4.50 20.05
CA ARG A 43 -20.76 4.09 19.74
C ARG A 43 -20.80 2.73 19.04
N THR A 44 -20.24 2.65 17.82
CA THR A 44 -20.18 1.42 17.03
C THR A 44 -18.91 0.61 17.21
N GLY A 45 -17.85 1.22 17.74
CA GLY A 45 -16.57 0.54 17.97
C GLY A 45 -15.52 1.43 18.61
N LYS A 46 -14.34 0.83 18.83
CA LYS A 46 -13.12 1.50 19.30
C LYS A 46 -11.98 1.13 18.36
N VAL A 47 -11.23 2.12 17.91
CA VAL A 47 -10.00 1.92 17.13
C VAL A 47 -8.78 1.96 18.03
N ASP A 48 -7.69 1.31 17.60
CA ASP A 48 -6.39 1.43 18.27
C ASP A 48 -5.90 2.89 18.23
N ALA A 49 -5.16 3.34 19.24
CA ALA A 49 -4.53 4.67 19.23
C ALA A 49 -3.59 4.86 18.03
N ARG A 50 -3.08 3.77 17.46
CA ARG A 50 -2.25 3.70 16.26
C ARG A 50 -3.06 3.52 14.97
N PHE A 51 -4.35 3.83 14.96
CA PHE A 51 -5.18 3.73 13.76
C PHE A 51 -4.58 4.46 12.56
N GLN A 52 -4.07 5.68 12.77
CA GLN A 52 -3.31 6.39 11.75
C GLN A 52 -1.87 5.85 11.73
N SER A 53 -1.60 5.00 10.75
CA SER A 53 -0.32 4.34 10.54
C SER A 53 0.19 4.58 9.13
N PHE A 54 1.44 4.21 8.85
CA PHE A 54 2.05 4.41 7.53
C PHE A 54 2.92 3.24 7.09
N ASN A 55 3.09 3.13 5.77
CA ASN A 55 3.98 2.19 5.12
C ASN A 55 5.23 2.92 4.61
N VAL A 56 6.39 2.28 4.75
CA VAL A 56 7.65 2.65 4.10
C VAL A 56 8.03 1.48 3.22
N GLU A 57 8.26 1.73 1.93
CA GLU A 57 8.64 0.65 1.03
C GLU A 57 10.00 0.10 1.40
N SER A 58 10.15 -1.23 1.38
CA SER A 58 11.40 -1.86 1.79
C SER A 58 12.59 -1.45 0.92
N VAL A 59 12.35 -1.11 -0.36
CA VAL A 59 13.40 -0.57 -1.24
C VAL A 59 13.87 0.81 -0.86
N GLU A 60 13.02 1.64 -0.24
CA GLU A 60 13.47 2.93 0.27
C GLU A 60 14.49 2.71 1.40
N VAL A 61 14.28 1.70 2.25
CA VAL A 61 15.22 1.33 3.32
C VAL A 61 16.53 0.77 2.76
N THR A 62 16.47 -0.09 1.74
CA THR A 62 17.67 -0.73 1.19
C THR A 62 18.42 0.13 0.18
N GLY A 63 17.76 1.15 -0.38
CA GLY A 63 18.13 1.72 -1.66
C GLY A 63 17.81 0.76 -2.81
N GLY A 64 17.76 1.29 -4.03
CA GLY A 64 17.44 0.54 -5.25
C GLY A 64 16.65 1.36 -6.26
N ASN A 65 16.14 0.69 -7.29
CA ASN A 65 15.28 1.34 -8.27
C ASN A 65 13.89 1.59 -7.67
N PHE A 66 13.49 2.87 -7.62
CA PHE A 66 12.18 3.30 -7.13
C PHE A 66 11.65 4.49 -7.94
N TRP A 67 10.41 4.94 -7.70
CA TRP A 67 9.71 5.90 -8.56
C TRP A 67 10.57 7.14 -8.90
N ALA A 68 10.80 7.36 -10.19
CA ALA A 68 11.48 8.56 -10.71
C ALA A 68 10.50 9.73 -10.82
N PRO A 69 10.96 10.99 -10.90
CA PRO A 69 10.12 12.13 -11.23
C PRO A 69 9.35 11.94 -12.55
N TYR A 70 8.27 12.69 -12.76
CA TYR A 70 7.52 12.65 -14.00
C TYR A 70 8.39 13.18 -15.15
N PRO A 71 8.24 12.65 -16.37
CA PRO A 71 8.96 13.19 -17.52
C PRO A 71 8.64 14.68 -17.72
N LYS A 72 9.66 15.46 -18.09
CA LYS A 72 9.46 16.84 -18.51
C LYS A 72 8.67 16.88 -19.82
N PRO A 73 7.87 17.92 -20.09
CA PRO A 73 7.21 18.09 -21.40
C PRO A 73 8.23 17.96 -22.55
N GLY A 74 7.90 17.16 -23.56
CA GLY A 74 8.78 16.93 -24.72
C GLY A 74 9.80 15.80 -24.58
N GLN A 75 9.91 15.15 -23.41
CA GLN A 75 10.76 13.98 -23.26
C GLN A 75 10.14 12.75 -23.96
N ALA A 76 10.96 12.00 -24.70
CA ALA A 76 10.51 10.85 -25.48
C ALA A 76 9.83 9.78 -24.59
N PRO A 77 8.79 9.09 -25.11
CA PRO A 77 8.12 8.02 -24.38
C PRO A 77 9.09 6.86 -24.13
N ALA A 78 9.10 6.38 -22.90
CA ALA A 78 10.00 5.33 -22.45
C ALA A 78 9.47 3.95 -22.85
N LYS A 79 10.38 3.04 -23.25
CA LYS A 79 10.06 1.62 -23.51
C LYS A 79 9.68 0.90 -22.21
N PRO A 80 8.88 -0.17 -22.20
CA PRO A 80 8.62 -0.94 -20.99
C PRO A 80 9.87 -1.69 -20.46
N VAL A 81 9.98 -1.87 -19.14
CA VAL A 81 10.94 -2.69 -18.40
C VAL A 81 10.21 -3.49 -17.33
N ALA A 82 10.74 -4.68 -17.02
CA ALA A 82 10.23 -5.49 -15.93
C ALA A 82 10.40 -4.79 -14.59
N GLY A 83 9.30 -4.65 -13.86
CA GLY A 83 9.22 -4.17 -12.50
C GLY A 83 8.94 -5.27 -11.48
N PRO A 84 8.57 -4.90 -10.25
CA PRO A 84 8.15 -5.83 -9.19
C PRO A 84 7.05 -6.75 -9.66
N HIS A 85 6.96 -7.96 -9.08
CA HIS A 85 5.97 -8.97 -9.50
C HIS A 85 5.98 -9.26 -11.02
N GLY A 86 7.07 -8.95 -11.74
CA GLY A 86 7.19 -9.13 -13.18
C GLY A 86 6.30 -8.22 -14.03
N THR A 87 5.78 -7.13 -13.45
CA THR A 87 4.90 -6.20 -14.16
C THR A 87 5.73 -5.21 -14.97
N GLU A 88 5.38 -4.99 -16.23
CA GLU A 88 6.11 -4.04 -17.06
C GLU A 88 5.69 -2.59 -16.76
N PHE A 89 6.68 -1.75 -16.45
CA PHE A 89 6.53 -0.30 -16.32
C PHE A 89 7.38 0.42 -17.36
N ALA A 90 7.12 1.71 -17.61
CA ALA A 90 8.00 2.50 -18.47
C ALA A 90 9.46 2.49 -17.95
N THR A 91 10.46 2.53 -18.83
CA THR A 91 11.92 2.54 -18.54
C THR A 91 12.30 3.68 -17.61
N ASN A 92 11.60 4.80 -17.69
CA ASN A 92 11.77 5.96 -16.81
C ASN A 92 10.80 5.97 -15.63
N ALA A 93 10.08 4.88 -15.37
CA ALA A 93 9.22 4.77 -14.19
C ALA A 93 10.06 4.75 -12.92
N TYR A 94 11.27 4.19 -12.99
CA TYR A 94 12.18 4.06 -11.86
C TYR A 94 13.53 4.70 -12.14
N GLU A 95 14.14 5.23 -11.07
CA GLU A 95 15.53 5.63 -11.03
C GLU A 95 16.19 5.06 -9.78
N LYS A 96 17.51 4.92 -9.81
CA LYS A 96 18.26 4.46 -8.65
C LYS A 96 18.17 5.50 -7.54
N ARG A 97 17.73 5.07 -6.36
CA ARG A 97 17.66 5.85 -5.13
C ARG A 97 18.63 5.27 -4.11
N ASP A 98 19.29 6.15 -3.37
CA ASP A 98 20.05 5.77 -2.20
C ASP A 98 19.13 5.34 -1.05
N PRO A 99 19.64 4.55 -0.09
CA PRO A 99 18.90 4.24 1.14
C PRO A 99 18.40 5.50 1.83
N ILE A 100 17.14 5.51 2.23
CA ILE A 100 16.53 6.62 2.94
C ILE A 100 17.23 6.86 4.29
N ASP A 101 17.60 8.11 4.55
CA ASP A 101 18.19 8.49 5.82
C ASP A 101 17.12 8.60 6.92
N LEU A 102 16.87 7.49 7.61
CA LEU A 102 15.97 7.44 8.77
C LEU A 102 16.61 7.98 10.06
N THR A 103 17.91 8.31 10.07
CA THR A 103 18.61 8.73 11.29
C THR A 103 18.91 10.22 11.34
N GLY A 104 19.54 10.77 10.30
CA GLY A 104 19.96 12.17 10.21
C GLY A 104 18.88 13.11 9.68
N ASN A 105 17.88 12.62 8.93
CA ASN A 105 16.85 13.46 8.34
C ASN A 105 15.86 13.98 9.41
N ARG A 106 16.18 15.16 9.96
CA ARG A 106 15.39 15.82 11.00
C ARG A 106 13.97 16.14 10.54
N ARG A 107 13.78 16.60 9.29
CA ARG A 107 12.46 16.95 8.76
C ARG A 107 11.55 15.72 8.72
N LEU A 108 12.06 14.60 8.18
CA LEU A 108 11.33 13.33 8.14
C LEU A 108 10.91 12.88 9.54
N ARG A 109 11.82 12.94 10.52
CA ARG A 109 11.54 12.56 11.91
C ARG A 109 10.47 13.43 12.57
N VAL A 110 10.51 14.74 12.35
CA VAL A 110 9.50 15.67 12.89
C VAL A 110 8.13 15.37 12.31
N LEU A 111 8.03 15.19 10.99
CA LEU A 111 6.77 14.90 10.32
C LEU A 111 6.21 13.53 10.73
N ALA A 112 7.05 12.49 10.77
CA ALA A 112 6.62 11.16 11.19
C ALA A 112 6.19 11.12 12.66
N ARG A 113 6.86 11.86 13.55
CA ARG A 113 6.46 11.97 14.96
C ARG A 113 5.09 12.64 15.13
N ALA A 114 4.70 13.54 14.23
CA ALA A 114 3.36 14.14 14.29
C ALA A 114 2.23 13.13 14.03
N LEU A 115 2.55 11.94 13.50
CA LEU A 115 1.62 10.83 13.33
C LEU A 115 1.61 9.87 14.54
N ALA A 116 2.40 10.15 15.59
CA ALA A 116 2.49 9.29 16.76
C ALA A 116 1.21 9.33 17.62
N PRO A 117 0.85 8.21 18.29
CA PRO A 117 1.47 6.89 18.17
C PRO A 117 1.07 6.21 16.85
N SER A 118 1.96 5.43 16.23
CA SER A 118 1.65 4.74 14.95
C SER A 118 2.21 3.32 14.86
N TYR A 119 1.77 2.57 13.85
CA TYR A 119 2.51 1.46 13.26
C TYR A 119 3.28 1.97 12.04
N MET A 120 4.50 1.47 11.86
CA MET A 120 5.29 1.65 10.65
C MET A 120 5.47 0.29 9.99
N ARG A 121 4.81 0.11 8.84
CA ARG A 121 4.95 -1.09 8.01
C ARG A 121 6.15 -0.95 7.08
N ILE A 122 7.15 -1.81 7.24
CA ILE A 122 8.32 -1.92 6.36
C ILE A 122 8.10 -3.16 5.50
N SER A 123 7.52 -2.97 4.31
CA SER A 123 7.07 -4.08 3.47
C SER A 123 6.95 -3.62 2.02
N GLY A 124 5.92 -4.10 1.32
CA GLY A 124 5.61 -3.86 -0.08
C GLY A 124 6.29 -4.84 -1.04
N SER A 125 6.11 -4.61 -2.33
CA SER A 125 6.47 -5.58 -3.36
C SER A 125 7.95 -5.97 -3.34
N TRP A 126 8.85 -5.08 -2.92
CA TRP A 126 10.28 -5.35 -2.88
C TRP A 126 10.67 -6.20 -1.67
N ALA A 127 9.89 -6.16 -0.59
CA ALA A 127 10.12 -6.98 0.60
C ALA A 127 10.13 -8.48 0.26
N ASN A 128 9.34 -8.88 -0.75
CA ASN A 128 9.22 -10.26 -1.19
C ASN A 128 10.52 -10.86 -1.75
N SER A 129 11.56 -10.06 -2.00
CA SER A 129 12.84 -10.51 -2.59
C SER A 129 14.08 -9.86 -1.96
N ILE A 130 13.98 -9.26 -0.77
CA ILE A 130 15.11 -8.67 -0.05
C ILE A 130 15.77 -9.70 0.89
N TYR A 131 17.07 -9.89 0.74
CA TYR A 131 17.90 -10.69 1.63
C TYR A 131 18.39 -9.84 2.82
N PHE A 132 18.22 -10.34 4.04
CA PHE A 132 18.85 -9.71 5.21
C PHE A 132 20.28 -10.23 5.41
N GLN A 133 21.25 -9.34 5.18
CA GLN A 133 22.68 -9.59 5.40
C GLN A 133 23.02 -9.34 6.88
N ASP A 134 23.09 -10.42 7.64
CA ASP A 134 23.35 -10.42 9.08
C ASP A 134 24.86 -10.44 9.39
N ASP A 135 25.59 -9.49 8.83
CA ASP A 135 26.99 -9.19 9.15
C ASP A 135 27.26 -7.68 9.05
N ASP A 136 28.45 -7.25 9.46
CA ASP A 136 28.85 -5.83 9.46
C ASP A 136 29.66 -5.44 8.20
N LYS A 137 29.66 -6.30 7.18
CA LYS A 137 30.34 -6.00 5.91
C LYS A 137 29.50 -4.98 5.12
N PRO A 138 30.12 -4.24 4.17
CA PRO A 138 29.38 -3.48 3.18
C PRO A 138 28.33 -4.36 2.47
N ALA A 139 27.26 -3.74 1.97
CA ALA A 139 26.23 -4.46 1.22
C ALA A 139 26.86 -5.25 0.05
N GLY A 140 26.70 -6.56 0.07
CA GLY A 140 27.11 -7.43 -1.03
C GLY A 140 26.11 -7.41 -2.19
N ALA A 141 26.44 -8.14 -3.25
CA ALA A 141 25.44 -8.47 -4.28
C ALA A 141 24.33 -9.36 -3.66
N PRO A 142 23.06 -9.21 -4.09
CA PRO A 142 22.00 -10.10 -3.65
C PRO A 142 22.35 -11.57 -3.95
N PRO A 143 22.20 -12.49 -2.97
CA PRO A 143 22.36 -13.92 -3.24
C PRO A 143 21.36 -14.40 -4.30
N ALA A 144 21.65 -15.54 -4.92
CA ALA A 144 20.80 -16.13 -5.96
C ALA A 144 19.33 -16.25 -5.49
N GLY A 145 18.40 -15.80 -6.33
CA GLY A 145 16.97 -15.81 -6.04
C GLY A 145 16.47 -14.65 -5.15
N TYR A 146 17.34 -13.74 -4.73
CA TYR A 146 16.99 -12.44 -4.16
C TYR A 146 17.27 -11.31 -5.16
N GLN A 147 16.66 -10.14 -4.95
CA GLN A 147 16.81 -8.95 -5.81
C GLN A 147 17.41 -7.75 -5.07
N GLY A 148 17.43 -7.77 -3.74
CA GLY A 148 17.99 -6.71 -2.92
C GLY A 148 18.65 -7.24 -1.65
N VAL A 149 19.44 -6.38 -1.00
CA VAL A 149 20.09 -6.68 0.28
C VAL A 149 19.73 -5.60 1.28
N MET A 150 19.29 -6.02 2.46
CA MET A 150 19.15 -5.17 3.65
C MET A 150 20.29 -5.48 4.61
N THR A 151 21.10 -4.48 4.91
CA THR A 151 22.21 -4.58 5.86
C THR A 151 21.75 -4.42 7.29
N ARG A 152 22.58 -4.86 8.24
CA ARG A 152 22.44 -4.58 9.66
C ARG A 152 22.32 -3.09 9.98
N ALA A 153 23.08 -2.23 9.32
CA ALA A 153 23.06 -0.79 9.55
C ALA A 153 21.72 -0.17 9.15
N GLN A 154 21.16 -0.57 8.00
CA GLN A 154 19.85 -0.12 7.52
C GLN A 154 18.73 -0.56 8.48
N TRP A 155 18.71 -1.84 8.89
CA TRP A 155 17.72 -2.31 9.84
C TRP A 155 17.84 -1.67 11.23
N ALA A 156 19.06 -1.43 11.71
CA ALA A 156 19.28 -0.67 12.94
C ALA A 156 18.74 0.77 12.82
N GLY A 157 18.84 1.38 11.63
CA GLY A 157 18.22 2.66 11.30
C GLY A 157 16.70 2.62 11.45
N VAL A 158 16.04 1.59 10.92
CA VAL A 158 14.59 1.35 11.08
C VAL A 158 14.20 1.29 12.56
N ILE A 159 14.92 0.50 13.36
CA ILE A 159 14.65 0.36 14.80
C ILE A 159 14.79 1.70 15.53
N ARG A 160 15.88 2.44 15.27
CA ARG A 160 16.11 3.75 15.90
C ARG A 160 15.07 4.77 15.47
N PHE A 161 14.65 4.75 14.21
CA PHE A 161 13.61 5.63 13.70
C PHE A 161 12.26 5.34 14.35
N GLY A 162 11.83 4.07 14.38
CA GLY A 162 10.59 3.67 15.04
C GLY A 162 10.54 4.12 16.50
N LYS A 163 11.63 3.94 17.26
CA LYS A 163 11.76 4.47 18.63
C LYS A 163 11.64 6.00 18.68
N ALA A 164 12.28 6.72 17.76
CA ALA A 164 12.30 8.19 17.76
C ALA A 164 10.96 8.84 17.40
N VAL A 165 10.08 8.12 16.71
CA VAL A 165 8.77 8.64 16.23
C VAL A 165 7.57 7.91 16.86
N ASP A 166 7.79 7.08 17.90
CA ASP A 166 6.78 6.20 18.51
C ASP A 166 5.97 5.41 17.47
N ALA A 167 6.70 4.77 16.56
CA ALA A 167 6.16 3.84 15.59
C ALA A 167 6.55 2.40 15.90
N ARG A 168 5.55 1.53 16.09
CA ARG A 168 5.75 0.08 16.25
C ARG A 168 5.97 -0.57 14.89
N ILE A 169 7.00 -1.40 14.78
CA ILE A 169 7.40 -2.01 13.51
C ILE A 169 6.48 -3.17 13.15
N LEU A 170 5.91 -3.12 11.95
CA LEU A 170 5.35 -4.26 11.24
C LEU A 170 6.23 -4.53 10.01
N THR A 171 6.55 -5.79 9.69
CA THR A 171 7.33 -6.10 8.47
C THR A 171 6.88 -7.40 7.81
N SER A 172 7.28 -7.63 6.56
CA SER A 172 7.07 -8.89 5.85
C SER A 172 8.38 -9.53 5.44
N PHE A 173 8.32 -10.76 4.94
CA PHE A 173 9.51 -11.54 4.60
C PHE A 173 9.61 -11.84 3.11
N PRO A 174 10.84 -12.12 2.62
CA PRO A 174 11.02 -12.59 1.27
C PRO A 174 10.37 -13.96 1.08
N VAL A 175 9.75 -14.16 -0.08
CA VAL A 175 9.16 -15.42 -0.53
C VAL A 175 9.62 -15.81 -1.94
N SER A 176 10.58 -15.06 -2.48
CA SER A 176 11.26 -15.33 -3.75
C SER A 176 12.01 -16.68 -3.72
N ALA A 177 12.54 -17.10 -4.88
CA ALA A 177 13.27 -18.36 -5.00
C ALA A 177 14.41 -18.51 -3.98
N GLY A 178 15.10 -17.42 -3.63
CA GLY A 178 16.17 -17.44 -2.63
C GLY A 178 15.69 -17.72 -1.20
N ALA A 179 14.41 -17.49 -0.91
CA ALA A 179 13.78 -17.78 0.38
C ALA A 179 13.16 -19.19 0.46
N ARG A 180 13.38 -20.04 -0.54
CA ARG A 180 12.88 -21.41 -0.58
C ARG A 180 13.99 -22.41 -0.30
N ASN A 181 13.64 -23.46 0.43
CA ASN A 181 14.49 -24.63 0.57
C ASN A 181 14.64 -25.32 -0.79
N PRO A 182 15.86 -25.54 -1.31
CA PRO A 182 16.04 -26.14 -2.63
C PRO A 182 15.53 -27.58 -2.75
N ALA A 183 15.44 -28.30 -1.63
CA ALA A 183 15.05 -29.72 -1.61
C ALA A 183 13.55 -29.95 -1.82
N ASP A 184 12.70 -29.08 -1.26
CA ASP A 184 11.23 -29.28 -1.22
C ASP A 184 10.43 -28.03 -1.62
N GLY A 185 11.10 -26.90 -1.88
CA GLY A 185 10.45 -25.64 -2.22
C GLY A 185 9.70 -24.97 -1.07
N ALA A 186 9.79 -25.47 0.17
CA ALA A 186 9.15 -24.88 1.33
C ALA A 186 9.79 -23.53 1.69
N TRP A 187 9.02 -22.62 2.31
CA TRP A 187 9.60 -21.36 2.80
C TRP A 187 10.59 -21.59 3.95
N SER A 188 11.76 -20.96 3.86
CA SER A 188 12.80 -21.05 4.89
C SER A 188 12.63 -19.95 5.96
N PRO A 189 12.52 -20.30 7.25
CA PRO A 189 12.42 -19.32 8.35
C PRO A 189 13.75 -18.65 8.72
N ASP A 190 14.88 -19.06 8.13
CA ASP A 190 16.21 -18.65 8.60
C ASP A 190 16.47 -17.15 8.47
N GLY A 191 16.02 -16.54 7.37
CA GLY A 191 16.12 -15.10 7.17
C GLY A 191 15.35 -14.31 8.23
N ALA A 192 14.10 -14.74 8.51
CA ALA A 192 13.26 -14.15 9.54
C ALA A 192 13.88 -14.33 10.93
N ARG A 193 14.42 -15.51 11.23
CA ARG A 193 15.13 -15.80 12.49
C ARG A 193 16.31 -14.87 12.72
N ARG A 194 17.14 -14.64 11.69
CA ARG A 194 18.25 -13.68 11.76
C ARG A 194 17.77 -12.27 12.06
N LEU A 195 16.71 -11.81 11.38
CA LEU A 195 16.15 -10.47 11.59
C LEU A 195 15.58 -10.31 13.02
N PHE A 196 14.83 -11.29 13.53
CA PHE A 196 14.33 -11.27 14.92
C PHE A 196 15.47 -11.23 15.93
N ASN A 197 16.47 -12.11 15.76
CA ASN A 197 17.61 -12.17 16.66
C ASN A 197 18.40 -10.86 16.67
N TYR A 198 18.69 -10.29 15.50
CA TYR A 198 19.39 -9.01 15.41
C TYR A 198 18.56 -7.85 15.98
N THR A 199 17.25 -7.83 15.75
CA THR A 199 16.33 -6.84 16.36
C THR A 199 16.39 -6.90 17.89
N ARG A 200 16.34 -8.10 18.48
CA ARG A 200 16.43 -8.30 19.92
C ARG A 200 17.78 -7.85 20.48
N ARG A 201 18.90 -8.14 19.78
CA ARG A 201 20.24 -7.69 20.18
C ARG A 201 20.35 -6.16 20.27
N LEU A 202 19.60 -5.42 19.46
CA LEU A 202 19.54 -3.95 19.49
C LEU A 202 18.51 -3.40 20.50
N GLY A 203 17.91 -4.26 21.33
CA GLY A 203 16.82 -3.89 22.23
C GLY A 203 15.60 -3.35 21.49
N GLY A 204 15.38 -3.78 20.25
CA GLY A 204 14.20 -3.48 19.45
C GLY A 204 13.14 -4.56 19.59
N ARG A 205 11.96 -4.31 19.02
CA ARG A 205 10.88 -5.29 18.90
C ARG A 205 10.18 -5.14 17.55
N ILE A 206 9.97 -6.25 16.86
CA ILE A 206 9.02 -6.34 15.76
C ILE A 206 7.66 -6.62 16.39
N HIS A 207 6.72 -5.69 16.22
CA HIS A 207 5.40 -5.80 16.84
C HIS A 207 4.50 -6.80 16.12
N ALA A 208 4.57 -6.80 14.79
CA ALA A 208 3.75 -7.64 13.94
C ALA A 208 4.53 -8.07 12.70
N VAL A 209 4.19 -9.21 12.12
CA VAL A 209 4.75 -9.69 10.86
C VAL A 209 3.70 -10.25 9.93
N GLU A 210 3.95 -10.11 8.64
CA GLU A 210 3.22 -10.75 7.55
C GLU A 210 4.15 -11.77 6.88
N LEU A 211 3.63 -12.85 6.30
CA LEU A 211 4.48 -13.76 5.53
C LEU A 211 5.05 -13.06 4.28
N MET A 212 4.22 -12.28 3.59
CA MET A 212 4.61 -11.58 2.36
C MET A 212 3.67 -10.41 2.05
N ASN A 213 4.06 -9.59 1.08
CA ASN A 213 3.20 -8.55 0.50
C ASN A 213 2.38 -9.08 -0.68
N GLU A 214 1.06 -8.88 -0.63
CA GLU A 214 0.09 -9.10 -1.73
C GLU A 214 0.26 -10.47 -2.43
N PRO A 215 0.00 -11.58 -1.71
CA PRO A 215 0.15 -12.94 -2.25
C PRO A 215 -0.69 -13.20 -3.51
N ASN A 216 -1.75 -12.42 -3.71
CA ASN A 216 -2.75 -12.62 -4.75
C ASN A 216 -2.44 -11.91 -6.08
N VAL A 217 -1.39 -11.07 -6.12
CA VAL A 217 -0.96 -10.34 -7.33
C VAL A 217 0.50 -10.58 -7.70
N SER A 218 1.15 -11.52 -7.01
CA SER A 218 2.45 -12.05 -7.41
C SER A 218 2.38 -12.73 -8.78
N ARG A 219 3.44 -12.60 -9.60
CA ARG A 219 3.61 -13.28 -10.90
C ARG A 219 3.32 -14.77 -10.81
N THR A 220 3.76 -15.39 -9.71
CA THR A 220 3.45 -16.77 -9.37
C THR A 220 2.46 -16.74 -8.22
N ALA A 221 1.26 -17.21 -8.50
CA ALA A 221 0.21 -17.34 -7.51
C ALA A 221 0.67 -18.25 -6.36
N TYR A 222 0.47 -17.82 -5.12
CA TYR A 222 0.67 -18.69 -3.98
C TYR A 222 -0.41 -19.76 -3.95
N ALA A 223 -0.04 -21.03 -3.97
CA ALA A 223 -0.99 -22.11 -3.78
C ALA A 223 -1.54 -22.06 -2.34
N PRO A 224 -2.86 -22.19 -2.10
CA PRO A 224 -3.46 -22.13 -0.77
C PRO A 224 -2.78 -23.01 0.29
N ASP A 225 -2.49 -24.26 -0.06
CA ASP A 225 -1.85 -25.18 0.89
C ASP A 225 -0.40 -24.81 1.17
N ALA A 226 0.33 -24.29 0.18
CA ALA A 226 1.67 -23.78 0.41
C ALA A 226 1.63 -22.54 1.32
N TYR A 227 0.69 -21.64 1.08
CA TYR A 227 0.49 -20.44 1.89
C TYR A 227 0.15 -20.79 3.34
N ALA A 228 -0.73 -21.77 3.55
CA ALA A 228 -1.09 -22.25 4.88
C ALA A 228 0.11 -22.91 5.60
N ARG A 229 0.86 -23.77 4.91
CA ARG A 229 2.07 -24.40 5.47
C ARG A 229 3.14 -23.38 5.86
N ASP A 230 3.41 -22.41 4.98
CA ASP A 230 4.45 -21.41 5.20
C ASP A 230 4.07 -20.43 6.34
N ASN A 231 2.79 -20.05 6.45
CA ASN A 231 2.30 -19.31 7.62
C ASN A 231 2.37 -20.12 8.92
N ALA A 232 2.11 -21.43 8.88
CA ALA A 232 2.29 -22.29 10.05
C ALA A 232 3.77 -22.36 10.47
N THR A 233 4.70 -22.40 9.52
CA THR A 233 6.14 -22.30 9.77
C THR A 233 6.50 -20.96 10.41
N LEU A 234 5.98 -19.85 9.88
CA LEU A 234 6.20 -18.51 10.46
C LEU A 234 5.62 -18.40 11.87
N ARG A 235 4.42 -18.94 12.13
CA ARG A 235 3.83 -18.98 13.49
C ARG A 235 4.75 -19.71 14.47
N ARG A 236 5.22 -20.92 14.12
CA ARG A 236 6.15 -21.69 14.97
C ARG A 236 7.43 -20.91 15.26
N LEU A 237 7.99 -20.21 14.26
CA LEU A 237 9.14 -19.36 14.46
C LEU A 237 8.84 -18.22 15.45
N ILE A 238 7.71 -17.51 15.28
CA ILE A 238 7.29 -16.43 16.17
C ILE A 238 7.21 -16.92 17.62
N ASP A 239 6.53 -18.05 17.84
CA ASP A 239 6.36 -18.64 19.17
C ASP A 239 7.71 -18.98 19.81
N GLU A 240 8.68 -19.42 19.01
CA GLU A 240 10.02 -19.79 19.47
C GLU A 240 10.90 -18.57 19.80
N VAL A 241 10.98 -17.56 18.90
CA VAL A 241 12.02 -16.50 19.00
C VAL A 241 11.51 -15.12 19.35
N SER A 242 10.20 -14.87 19.24
CA SER A 242 9.60 -13.56 19.47
C SER A 242 8.16 -13.69 20.00
N PRO A 243 7.96 -14.36 21.16
CA PRO A 243 6.64 -14.55 21.74
C PRO A 243 5.93 -13.19 21.94
N GLY A 244 4.69 -13.11 21.48
CA GLY A 244 3.88 -11.89 21.49
C GLY A 244 4.12 -10.94 20.30
N THR A 245 4.86 -11.34 19.27
CA THR A 245 4.74 -10.72 17.93
C THR A 245 3.45 -11.22 17.29
N LEU A 246 2.66 -10.30 16.72
CA LEU A 246 1.41 -10.64 16.04
C LEU A 246 1.68 -11.17 14.63
N LEU A 247 0.98 -12.22 14.22
CA LEU A 247 0.93 -12.66 12.83
C LEU A 247 -0.26 -12.00 12.13
N VAL A 248 0.01 -11.34 11.01
CA VAL A 248 -0.92 -10.51 10.26
C VAL A 248 -1.08 -11.09 8.85
N GLY A 249 -2.30 -11.11 8.32
CA GLY A 249 -2.55 -11.61 6.97
C GLY A 249 -4.03 -11.58 6.56
N PRO A 250 -4.37 -11.93 5.31
CA PRO A 250 -3.46 -12.48 4.31
C PRO A 250 -2.63 -11.44 3.55
N SER A 251 -2.82 -10.14 3.81
CA SER A 251 -2.09 -9.04 3.16
C SER A 251 -2.35 -8.93 1.66
N SER A 252 -3.51 -9.41 1.22
CA SER A 252 -3.95 -9.37 -0.17
C SER A 252 -4.47 -7.99 -0.57
N THR A 253 -4.68 -7.78 -1.87
CA THR A 253 -5.23 -6.55 -2.45
C THR A 253 -6.38 -6.80 -3.40
N GLY A 254 -7.27 -5.84 -3.59
CA GLY A 254 -8.29 -5.87 -4.64
C GLY A 254 -9.61 -6.57 -4.32
N GLU A 255 -9.79 -7.06 -3.09
CA GLU A 255 -11.05 -7.64 -2.61
C GLU A 255 -12.23 -6.66 -2.66
N ALA A 256 -11.95 -5.37 -2.58
CA ALA A 256 -12.94 -4.29 -2.64
C ALA A 256 -13.11 -3.72 -4.06
N GLY A 257 -12.82 -4.51 -5.11
CA GLY A 257 -13.06 -4.14 -6.50
C GLY A 257 -11.91 -3.41 -7.21
N PHE A 258 -10.86 -3.04 -6.49
CA PHE A 258 -9.63 -2.50 -7.09
C PHE A 258 -8.87 -3.59 -7.86
N LYS A 259 -8.52 -3.32 -9.13
CA LYS A 259 -7.78 -4.28 -9.96
C LYS A 259 -6.62 -3.60 -10.66
N LEU A 260 -5.47 -3.50 -9.98
CA LEU A 260 -4.25 -3.04 -10.63
C LEU A 260 -3.69 -4.07 -11.62
N PHE A 261 -3.88 -5.34 -11.31
CA PHE A 261 -3.40 -6.47 -12.09
C PHE A 261 -4.58 -7.27 -12.62
N ALA A 262 -4.33 -8.11 -13.64
CA ALA A 262 -5.31 -9.05 -14.15
C ALA A 262 -5.96 -9.79 -12.97
N THR A 263 -7.25 -10.10 -13.08
CA THR A 263 -8.08 -10.72 -12.03
C THR A 263 -7.21 -11.67 -11.19
N PRO A 264 -7.15 -11.48 -9.86
CA PRO A 264 -6.35 -12.35 -8.99
C PRO A 264 -6.60 -13.79 -9.40
N SER A 265 -5.53 -14.57 -9.56
CA SER A 265 -5.72 -15.98 -9.87
C SER A 265 -6.71 -16.52 -8.85
N GLN A 266 -7.77 -17.22 -9.29
CA GLN A 266 -8.79 -17.68 -8.33
C GLN A 266 -8.12 -18.47 -7.19
N GLN A 267 -7.01 -19.15 -7.49
CA GLN A 267 -6.17 -19.86 -6.53
C GLN A 267 -5.57 -18.99 -5.43
N ALA A 268 -5.28 -17.70 -5.67
CA ALA A 268 -4.63 -16.82 -4.71
C ALA A 268 -5.56 -15.74 -4.11
N SER A 269 -6.87 -15.77 -4.37
CA SER A 269 -7.81 -14.88 -3.66
C SER A 269 -7.71 -15.03 -2.14
N SER A 270 -7.98 -13.95 -1.37
CA SER A 270 -8.00 -14.01 0.10
C SER A 270 -8.82 -15.17 0.64
N TYR A 271 -10.03 -15.38 0.09
CA TYR A 271 -10.87 -16.52 0.46
C TYR A 271 -10.17 -17.86 0.26
N ARG A 272 -9.50 -18.07 -0.88
CA ARG A 272 -8.82 -19.33 -1.19
C ARG A 272 -7.56 -19.52 -0.37
N LEU A 273 -6.77 -18.47 -0.17
CA LEU A 273 -5.59 -18.52 0.71
C LEU A 273 -5.98 -18.89 2.16
N LEU A 274 -7.08 -18.32 2.67
CA LEU A 274 -7.64 -18.65 3.98
C LEU A 274 -8.28 -20.03 4.06
N SER A 275 -8.62 -20.63 2.91
CA SER A 275 -9.17 -21.98 2.81
C SER A 275 -8.09 -23.05 2.62
N GLY A 276 -6.80 -22.69 2.63
CA GLY A 276 -5.71 -23.67 2.55
C GLY A 276 -5.74 -24.67 3.71
N SER A 277 -5.17 -25.85 3.50
CA SER A 277 -5.15 -26.95 4.47
C SER A 277 -4.70 -26.49 5.86
N GLY A 278 -5.49 -26.81 6.89
CA GLY A 278 -5.25 -26.39 8.26
C GLY A 278 -5.81 -25.01 8.63
N GLY A 279 -6.29 -24.23 7.66
CA GLY A 279 -6.96 -22.93 7.87
C GLY A 279 -6.04 -21.91 8.54
N PRO A 280 -5.17 -21.19 7.80
CA PRO A 280 -4.22 -20.26 8.41
C PRO A 280 -4.94 -19.23 9.28
N ARG A 281 -4.46 -19.07 10.52
CA ARG A 281 -5.04 -18.17 11.52
C ARG A 281 -4.10 -17.00 11.80
N PHE A 282 -4.67 -15.81 11.72
CA PHE A 282 -3.98 -14.55 11.94
C PHE A 282 -4.51 -13.90 13.21
N ASP A 283 -3.63 -13.19 13.92
CA ASP A 283 -4.02 -12.37 15.06
C ASP A 283 -4.74 -11.10 14.57
N VAL A 284 -4.39 -10.63 13.37
CA VAL A 284 -4.99 -9.48 12.70
C VAL A 284 -5.25 -9.80 11.24
N PHE A 285 -6.47 -9.57 10.79
CA PHE A 285 -6.79 -9.61 9.36
C PHE A 285 -6.26 -8.34 8.67
N SER A 286 -5.52 -8.50 7.57
CA SER A 286 -5.02 -7.38 6.76
C SER A 286 -5.38 -7.54 5.29
N HIS A 287 -5.68 -6.39 4.67
CA HIS A 287 -5.85 -6.26 3.23
C HIS A 287 -5.38 -4.87 2.79
N HIS A 288 -5.20 -4.70 1.49
CA HIS A 288 -4.89 -3.42 0.87
C HIS A 288 -6.10 -2.88 0.12
N PHE A 289 -6.17 -1.57 0.01
CA PHE A 289 -7.21 -0.87 -0.74
C PHE A 289 -6.60 0.33 -1.46
N TYR A 290 -7.02 0.52 -2.70
CA TYR A 290 -6.67 1.65 -3.52
C TYR A 290 -7.93 2.13 -4.24
N GLY A 291 -8.27 3.42 -4.10
CA GLY A 291 -9.45 3.98 -4.76
C GLY A 291 -9.26 4.22 -6.26
N ALA A 292 -8.02 4.36 -6.72
CA ALA A 292 -7.66 4.59 -8.12
C ALA A 292 -6.19 4.18 -8.35
N VAL A 293 -5.79 4.03 -9.62
CA VAL A 293 -4.39 3.84 -10.02
C VAL A 293 -3.74 5.16 -10.42
N SER A 294 -2.44 5.30 -10.18
CA SER A 294 -1.66 6.46 -10.65
C SER A 294 -1.72 6.58 -12.17
N GLN A 295 -1.57 7.81 -12.70
CA GLN A 295 -1.32 8.07 -14.13
C GLN A 295 -0.15 7.27 -14.71
N ARG A 296 0.83 6.88 -13.87
CA ARG A 296 1.95 6.01 -14.29
C ARG A 296 1.51 4.58 -14.63
N CYS A 297 0.39 4.17 -14.06
CA CYS A 297 -0.25 2.88 -14.27
C CYS A 297 -1.47 3.02 -15.19
N LYS A 298 -1.60 4.11 -15.95
CA LYS A 298 -2.79 4.39 -16.80
C LYS A 298 -3.13 3.19 -17.69
N SER A 299 -2.14 2.61 -18.37
CA SER A 299 -2.36 1.43 -19.23
C SER A 299 -2.80 0.19 -18.45
N LEU A 300 -2.41 0.05 -17.18
CA LEU A 300 -2.87 -1.03 -16.30
C LEU A 300 -4.30 -0.77 -15.81
N GLY A 301 -4.61 0.47 -15.41
CA GLY A 301 -5.94 0.88 -14.98
C GLY A 301 -6.98 0.71 -16.08
N GLU A 302 -6.69 1.23 -17.28
CA GLU A 302 -7.55 1.12 -18.46
C GLU A 302 -7.79 -0.35 -18.84
N ARG A 303 -6.76 -1.19 -18.82
CA ARG A 303 -6.89 -2.63 -19.12
C ARG A 303 -7.75 -3.39 -18.11
N ASN A 304 -7.74 -2.97 -16.84
CA ASN A 304 -8.40 -3.68 -15.76
C ASN A 304 -9.68 -2.99 -15.26
N GLY A 305 -10.15 -1.96 -15.96
CA GLY A 305 -11.36 -1.21 -15.61
C GLY A 305 -11.26 -0.48 -14.25
N THR A 306 -10.05 -0.10 -13.83
CA THR A 306 -9.83 0.66 -12.60
C THR A 306 -9.64 2.13 -12.91
N GLU A 307 -10.30 3.00 -12.14
CA GLU A 307 -10.19 4.45 -12.27
C GLU A 307 -8.71 4.90 -12.20
N VAL A 308 -8.33 5.84 -13.07
CA VAL A 308 -6.99 6.43 -13.10
C VAL A 308 -7.06 7.82 -12.48
N THR A 309 -6.11 8.16 -11.61
CA THR A 309 -6.06 9.48 -10.98
C THR A 309 -6.00 10.60 -12.02
N THR A 310 -6.76 11.66 -11.78
CA THR A 310 -6.81 12.83 -12.67
C THR A 310 -5.62 13.78 -12.49
N ARG A 311 -4.86 13.63 -11.39
CA ARG A 311 -3.69 14.44 -11.07
C ARG A 311 -2.41 13.60 -11.00
N ARG A 312 -1.28 14.25 -11.31
CA ARG A 312 0.07 13.71 -11.06
C ARG A 312 0.37 13.76 -9.56
N ASP A 313 1.22 12.84 -9.12
CA ASP A 313 1.83 12.94 -7.80
C ASP A 313 2.80 14.14 -7.77
N GLU A 314 2.44 15.18 -7.02
CA GLU A 314 3.22 16.42 -6.92
C GLU A 314 4.61 16.18 -6.33
N ALA A 315 4.77 15.19 -5.45
CA ALA A 315 6.06 14.84 -4.86
C ALA A 315 7.06 14.30 -5.88
N LEU A 316 6.56 13.85 -7.04
CA LEU A 316 7.36 13.38 -8.17
C LEU A 316 7.33 14.40 -9.33
N SER A 317 6.95 15.65 -9.12
CA SER A 317 6.99 16.66 -10.17
C SER A 317 8.43 16.81 -10.71
N PRO A 318 8.61 17.07 -12.02
CA PRO A 318 9.92 17.45 -12.52
C PRO A 318 10.33 18.75 -11.84
N GLY A 319 11.47 18.74 -11.15
CA GLY A 319 12.13 19.96 -10.68
C GLY A 319 12.62 20.84 -11.82
#